data_AF-A0A358SST9-F1
#
_entry.id   AF-A0A358SST9-F1
#
_cell.length_a   1.000
_cell.length_b   1.000
_cell.length_c   1.000
_cell.angle_alpha   90.00
_cell.angle_beta   90.00
_cell.angle_gamma   90.00
#
_symmetry.space_group_name_H-M   'P 1'
#
loop_
_entity.id
_entity.type
_entity.pdbx_description
1 polymer ?
#
loop_
_entity_poly.entity_id
_entity_poly.type
_entity_poly.pdbx_seq_one_letter_code
_entity_poly.pdbx_strand_id
1 'polypeptide(L)'
;MFLEYAAGLDPGWFVETAKRLSDAERVSCCIDVGHIGIRQASASFGLRHPGLSLGHLNPADYRLPDLVTDVQDAVASALPSVLDVTRSLGRLGKRLHFHLHDGHPLIPGLSDHFSFLTRVPIPFSYQGRRSLSTMYGPGGLAAIVSAAVAASPPGSVSCTLEIHQAEGRLPLADAAWLFSHWRDTTNAERMNYWLSVLSENALLLPGAA
;
A
#
# COMPACT_ATOMS: atom_id res chain seq x y z
N MET A 1 -13.97 1.18 -19.39
CA MET A 1 -14.35 0.54 -18.11
C MET A 1 -13.11 -0.12 -17.54
N PHE A 2 -12.90 -0.06 -16.23
CA PHE A 2 -11.85 -0.81 -15.55
C PHE A 2 -12.44 -2.05 -14.90
N LEU A 3 -11.82 -3.21 -15.12
CA LEU A 3 -11.97 -4.39 -14.28
C LEU A 3 -11.00 -4.23 -13.12
N GLU A 4 -11.53 -4.01 -11.92
CA GLU A 4 -10.74 -3.89 -10.70
C GLU A 4 -10.66 -5.22 -9.97
N TYR A 5 -9.50 -5.50 -9.37
CA TYR A 5 -9.35 -6.66 -8.50
C TYR A 5 -10.30 -6.55 -7.30
N ALA A 6 -11.18 -7.53 -7.14
CA ALA A 6 -12.04 -7.61 -5.97
C ALA A 6 -11.29 -8.21 -4.77
N ALA A 7 -11.25 -7.46 -3.66
CA ALA A 7 -10.57 -7.85 -2.45
C ALA A 7 -10.98 -9.26 -1.97
N GLY A 8 -9.98 -10.06 -1.56
CA GLY A 8 -10.18 -11.41 -1.04
C GLY A 8 -10.26 -12.52 -2.11
N LEU A 9 -10.37 -12.20 -3.40
CA LEU A 9 -10.32 -13.21 -4.46
C LEU A 9 -8.90 -13.72 -4.72
N ASP A 10 -8.77 -14.87 -5.38
CA ASP A 10 -7.46 -15.32 -5.83
C ASP A 10 -6.93 -14.39 -6.95
N PRO A 11 -5.68 -13.87 -6.87
CA PRO A 11 -5.12 -13.03 -7.92
C PRO A 11 -5.06 -13.72 -9.30
N GLY A 12 -4.92 -15.04 -9.33
CA GLY A 12 -4.97 -15.83 -10.56
C GLY A 12 -6.35 -15.80 -11.22
N TRP A 13 -7.44 -15.75 -10.44
CA TRP A 13 -8.80 -15.56 -10.99
C TRP A 13 -8.95 -14.22 -11.69
N PHE A 14 -8.36 -13.15 -11.14
CA PHE A 14 -8.38 -11.83 -11.76
C PHE A 14 -7.60 -11.82 -13.09
N VAL A 15 -6.41 -12.41 -13.10
CA VAL A 15 -5.60 -12.58 -14.33
C VAL A 15 -6.36 -13.39 -15.38
N GLU A 16 -7.00 -14.49 -14.99
CA GLU A 16 -7.77 -15.35 -15.91
C GLU A 16 -9.00 -14.61 -16.46
N THR A 17 -9.68 -13.82 -15.64
CA THR A 17 -10.82 -13.00 -16.08
C THR A 17 -10.37 -11.94 -17.09
N ALA A 18 -9.25 -11.27 -16.82
CA ALA A 18 -8.68 -10.30 -17.76
C ALA A 18 -8.27 -10.94 -19.09
N LYS A 19 -7.70 -12.16 -19.06
CA LYS A 19 -7.38 -12.94 -20.27
C LYS A 19 -8.62 -13.22 -21.12
N ARG A 20 -9.72 -13.64 -20.50
CA ARG A 20 -10.99 -13.90 -21.22
C ARG A 20 -11.60 -12.65 -21.84
N LEU A 21 -11.20 -11.47 -21.36
CA LEU A 21 -11.62 -10.17 -21.86
C LEU A 21 -10.53 -9.50 -22.73
N SER A 22 -9.53 -10.25 -23.20
CA SER A 22 -8.44 -9.72 -24.03
C SER A 22 -8.94 -9.00 -25.28
N ASP A 23 -10.04 -9.47 -25.87
CA ASP A 23 -10.56 -8.93 -27.13
C ASP A 23 -11.54 -7.77 -26.90
N ALA A 24 -11.94 -7.51 -25.65
CA ALA A 24 -12.83 -6.40 -25.31
C ALA A 24 -12.05 -5.07 -25.25
N GLU A 25 -11.99 -4.34 -26.37
CA GLU A 25 -11.15 -3.13 -26.53
C GLU A 25 -11.38 -2.03 -25.47
N ARG A 26 -12.60 -1.89 -24.95
CA ARG A 26 -12.97 -0.84 -23.98
C ARG A 26 -12.84 -1.26 -22.51
N VAL A 27 -12.24 -2.42 -22.27
CA VAL A 27 -11.95 -2.97 -20.94
C VAL A 27 -10.45 -2.84 -20.66
N SER A 28 -10.14 -2.19 -19.55
CA SER A 28 -8.80 -2.04 -18.97
C SER A 28 -8.75 -2.71 -17.60
N CYS A 29 -7.57 -2.88 -17.01
CA CYS A 29 -7.44 -3.48 -15.66
C CYS A 29 -7.03 -2.42 -14.63
N CYS A 30 -7.65 -2.44 -13.45
CA CYS A 30 -7.21 -1.68 -12.28
C CYS A 30 -6.60 -2.65 -11.26
N ILE A 31 -5.39 -2.35 -10.81
CA ILE A 31 -4.63 -3.12 -9.83
C ILE A 31 -4.57 -2.30 -8.56
N ASP A 32 -5.36 -2.72 -7.56
CA ASP A 32 -5.18 -2.28 -6.19
C ASP A 32 -4.10 -3.14 -5.53
N VAL A 33 -2.94 -2.54 -5.24
CA VAL A 33 -1.79 -3.28 -4.73
C VAL A 33 -1.97 -3.70 -3.28
N GLY A 34 -2.69 -2.92 -2.46
CA GLY A 34 -2.91 -3.25 -1.07
C GLY A 34 -3.85 -4.43 -0.90
N HIS A 35 -4.96 -4.49 -1.67
CA HIS A 35 -5.87 -5.63 -1.65
C HIS A 35 -5.18 -6.95 -2.00
N ILE A 36 -4.35 -6.96 -3.06
CA ILE A 36 -3.57 -8.15 -3.45
C ILE A 36 -2.59 -8.52 -2.34
N GLY A 37 -1.89 -7.53 -1.78
CA GLY A 37 -0.90 -7.74 -0.72
C GLY A 37 -1.49 -8.32 0.56
N ILE A 38 -2.58 -7.75 1.05
CA ILE A 38 -3.27 -8.20 2.27
C ILE A 38 -3.80 -9.63 2.09
N ARG A 39 -4.42 -9.92 0.94
CA ARG A 39 -4.87 -11.27 0.62
C ARG A 39 -3.69 -12.24 0.63
N GLN A 40 -2.59 -11.88 -0.04
CA GLN A 40 -1.42 -12.74 -0.15
C GLN A 40 -0.75 -13.00 1.20
N ALA A 41 -0.54 -11.95 2.01
CA ALA A 41 0.00 -12.08 3.36
C ALA A 41 -0.91 -12.94 4.25
N SER A 42 -2.22 -12.74 4.19
CA SER A 42 -3.19 -13.53 4.96
C SER A 42 -3.15 -15.01 4.57
N ALA A 43 -3.11 -15.31 3.26
CA ALA A 43 -3.00 -16.68 2.77
C ALA A 43 -1.67 -17.34 3.18
N SER A 44 -0.55 -16.63 3.00
CA SER A 44 0.80 -17.10 3.38
C SER A 44 0.92 -17.39 4.88
N PHE A 45 0.35 -16.54 5.72
CA PHE A 45 0.31 -16.75 7.17
C PHE A 45 -0.57 -17.95 7.54
N GLY A 46 -1.78 -18.03 6.97
CA GLY A 46 -2.73 -19.11 7.27
C GLY A 46 -2.23 -20.51 6.91
N LEU A 47 -1.33 -20.64 5.93
CA LEU A 47 -0.67 -21.90 5.61
C LEU A 47 0.22 -22.42 6.74
N ARG A 48 0.90 -21.52 7.46
CA ARG A 48 1.78 -21.85 8.59
C ARG A 48 1.04 -21.93 9.91
N HIS A 49 -0.05 -21.18 10.03
CA HIS A 49 -0.84 -21.07 11.25
C HIS A 49 -2.33 -21.40 11.01
N PRO A 50 -2.68 -22.66 10.72
CA PRO A 50 -4.08 -23.05 10.54
C PRO A 50 -4.92 -22.68 11.77
N GLY A 51 -6.04 -21.97 11.55
CA GLY A 51 -6.93 -21.51 12.61
C GLY A 51 -6.58 -20.15 13.22
N LEU A 52 -5.46 -19.53 12.84
CA LEU A 52 -5.16 -18.14 13.17
C LEU A 52 -5.35 -17.24 11.95
N SER A 53 -6.04 -16.12 12.16
CA SER A 53 -6.22 -15.09 11.15
C SER A 53 -5.23 -13.95 11.40
N LEU A 54 -4.44 -13.61 10.38
CA LEU A 54 -3.48 -12.51 10.46
C LEU A 54 -4.18 -11.16 10.75
N GLY A 55 -5.36 -10.94 10.16
CA GLY A 55 -6.16 -9.72 10.38
C GLY A 55 -6.82 -9.64 11.77
N HIS A 56 -6.73 -10.69 12.59
CA HIS A 56 -7.18 -10.66 14.00
C HIS A 56 -6.04 -10.38 14.98
N LEU A 57 -4.80 -10.28 14.49
CA LEU A 57 -3.66 -9.84 15.28
C LEU A 57 -3.56 -8.31 15.22
N ASN A 58 -2.91 -7.72 16.23
CA ASN A 58 -2.59 -6.30 16.25
C ASN A 58 -1.24 -6.07 16.95
N PRO A 59 -0.63 -4.87 16.87
CA PRO A 59 0.69 -4.62 17.45
C PRO A 59 0.79 -4.84 18.97
N ALA A 60 -0.34 -4.82 19.69
CA ALA A 60 -0.42 -5.04 21.13
C ALA A 60 -0.82 -6.47 21.51
N ASP A 61 -1.01 -7.37 20.54
CA ASP A 61 -1.35 -8.78 20.82
C ASP A 61 -0.18 -9.47 21.53
N TYR A 62 -0.48 -10.12 22.67
CA TYR A 62 0.54 -10.78 23.50
C TYR A 62 1.25 -11.94 22.80
N ARG A 63 0.63 -12.51 21.75
CA ARG A 63 1.20 -13.60 20.94
C ARG A 63 2.17 -13.08 19.89
N LEU A 64 2.12 -11.78 19.57
CA LEU A 64 2.87 -11.20 18.47
C LEU A 64 4.40 -11.38 18.61
N PRO A 65 5.03 -11.28 19.80
CA PRO A 65 6.47 -11.53 19.92
C PRO A 65 6.91 -12.90 19.41
N ASP A 66 6.10 -13.93 19.60
CA ASP A 66 6.40 -15.29 19.15
C ASP A 66 6.06 -15.49 17.67
N LEU A 67 5.09 -14.74 17.14
CA LEU A 67 4.62 -14.83 15.76
C LEU A 67 5.29 -13.84 14.80
N VAL A 68 6.07 -12.88 15.29
CA VAL A 68 6.52 -11.70 14.54
C VAL A 68 7.33 -12.06 13.28
N THR A 69 8.17 -13.08 13.36
CA THR A 69 8.93 -13.57 12.20
C THR A 69 7.99 -14.10 11.14
N ASP A 70 7.02 -14.93 11.53
CA ASP A 70 6.07 -15.48 10.58
C ASP A 70 5.17 -14.42 9.95
N VAL A 71 4.77 -13.41 10.74
CA VAL A 71 4.04 -12.23 10.25
C VAL A 71 4.87 -11.48 9.22
N GLN A 72 6.13 -11.17 9.50
CA GLN A 72 6.98 -10.43 8.57
C GLN A 72 7.32 -11.21 7.30
N ASP A 73 7.50 -12.53 7.38
CA ASP A 73 7.63 -13.40 6.21
C ASP A 73 6.36 -13.40 5.35
N ALA A 74 5.19 -13.41 6.00
CA ALA A 74 3.90 -13.34 5.30
C ALA A 74 3.73 -12.00 4.59
N VAL A 75 4.04 -10.89 5.27
CA VAL A 75 4.07 -9.53 4.71
C VAL A 75 5.04 -9.44 3.53
N ALA A 76 6.24 -10.00 3.65
CA ALA A 76 7.24 -10.00 2.58
C ALA A 76 6.81 -10.77 1.32
N SER A 77 5.82 -11.67 1.43
CA SER A 77 5.27 -12.39 0.28
C SER A 77 4.34 -11.55 -0.61
N ALA A 78 3.91 -10.37 -0.16
CA ALA A 78 3.01 -9.48 -0.90
C ALA A 78 3.64 -8.94 -2.19
N LEU A 79 4.86 -8.41 -2.12
CA LEU A 79 5.51 -7.76 -3.27
C LEU A 79 5.67 -8.72 -4.47
N PRO A 80 6.23 -9.95 -4.33
CA PRO A 80 6.30 -10.89 -5.44
C PRO A 80 4.96 -11.13 -6.13
N SER A 81 3.87 -11.28 -5.35
CA SER A 81 2.53 -11.51 -5.89
C SER A 81 2.02 -10.33 -6.74
N VAL A 82 2.21 -9.10 -6.29
CA VAL A 82 1.82 -7.90 -7.07
C VAL A 82 2.64 -7.81 -8.36
N LEU A 83 3.94 -8.09 -8.31
CA LEU A 83 4.80 -8.06 -9.49
C LEU A 83 4.37 -9.13 -10.52
N ASP A 84 3.97 -10.32 -10.07
CA ASP A 84 3.53 -11.39 -10.96
C ASP A 84 2.17 -11.09 -11.61
N VAL A 85 1.22 -10.53 -10.85
CA VAL A 85 -0.05 -10.02 -11.41
C VAL A 85 0.22 -8.93 -12.44
N THR A 86 1.09 -7.96 -12.10
CA THR A 86 1.46 -6.85 -12.98
C THR A 86 2.02 -7.34 -14.31
N ARG A 87 3.00 -8.26 -14.27
CA ARG A 87 3.60 -8.84 -15.48
C ARG A 87 2.57 -9.65 -16.29
N SER A 88 1.72 -10.41 -15.60
CA SER A 88 0.71 -11.24 -16.26
C SER A 88 -0.32 -10.42 -17.01
N LEU A 89 -0.78 -9.31 -16.41
CA LEU A 89 -1.74 -8.40 -17.03
C LEU A 89 -1.11 -7.52 -18.10
N GLY A 90 0.12 -7.03 -17.88
CA GLY A 90 0.83 -6.20 -18.87
C GLY A 90 1.05 -6.94 -20.20
N ARG A 91 1.33 -8.26 -20.14
CA ARG A 91 1.45 -9.13 -21.33
C ARG A 91 0.18 -9.21 -22.18
N LEU A 92 -0.98 -8.84 -21.64
CA LEU A 92 -2.24 -8.80 -22.40
C LEU A 92 -2.34 -7.56 -23.29
N GLY A 93 -1.42 -6.59 -23.16
CA GLY A 93 -1.44 -5.35 -23.93
C GLY A 93 -2.58 -4.39 -23.56
N LYS A 94 -3.30 -4.67 -22.48
CA LYS A 94 -4.36 -3.81 -21.94
C LYS A 94 -3.76 -2.62 -21.20
N ARG A 95 -4.51 -1.52 -21.14
CA ARG A 95 -4.15 -0.41 -20.25
C ARG A 95 -4.29 -0.85 -18.80
N LEU A 96 -3.33 -0.47 -17.97
CA LEU A 96 -3.29 -0.76 -16.55
C LEU A 96 -3.42 0.55 -15.77
N HIS A 97 -4.33 0.57 -14.81
CA HIS A 97 -4.39 1.58 -13.76
C HIS A 97 -3.94 0.97 -12.44
N PHE A 98 -3.18 1.70 -11.63
CA PHE A 98 -2.75 1.26 -10.31
C PHE A 98 -3.30 2.20 -9.24
N HIS A 99 -3.92 1.63 -8.22
CA HIS A 99 -4.07 2.27 -6.92
C HIS A 99 -2.84 1.89 -6.09
N LEU A 100 -2.01 2.87 -5.77
CA LEU A 100 -0.75 2.70 -5.07
C LEU A 100 -0.92 3.17 -3.63
N HIS A 101 -0.86 2.22 -2.71
CA HIS A 101 -0.83 2.44 -1.27
C HIS A 101 -0.06 1.29 -0.63
N ASP A 102 0.37 1.48 0.61
CA ASP A 102 1.07 0.48 1.39
C ASP A 102 0.26 0.10 2.63
N GLY A 103 0.68 -0.96 3.31
CA GLY A 103 -0.09 -1.47 4.41
C GLY A 103 0.65 -2.40 5.33
N HIS A 104 -0.05 -2.76 6.40
CA HIS A 104 0.29 -3.90 7.22
C HIS A 104 -0.99 -4.55 7.76
N PRO A 105 -1.17 -5.88 7.62
CA PRO A 105 -2.38 -6.59 8.07
C PRO A 105 -2.58 -6.62 9.59
N LEU A 106 -1.66 -6.05 10.38
CA LEU A 106 -1.81 -5.93 11.83
C LEU A 106 -2.63 -4.69 12.21
N ILE A 107 -2.89 -3.77 11.28
CA ILE A 107 -3.64 -2.55 11.56
C ILE A 107 -5.11 -2.77 11.20
N PRO A 108 -6.02 -2.82 12.18
CA PRO A 108 -7.44 -3.04 11.90
C PRO A 108 -8.06 -1.88 11.11
N GLY A 109 -9.01 -2.19 10.23
CA GLY A 109 -9.87 -1.21 9.54
C GLY A 109 -9.23 -0.47 8.36
N LEU A 110 -7.93 -0.15 8.43
CA LEU A 110 -7.18 0.57 7.39
C LEU A 110 -5.83 -0.14 7.11
N SER A 111 -5.85 -1.47 7.01
CA SER A 111 -4.65 -2.29 6.93
C SER A 111 -3.78 -2.03 5.70
N ASP A 112 -4.30 -1.39 4.67
CA ASP A 112 -3.73 -1.18 3.35
C ASP A 112 -3.64 0.29 2.94
N HIS A 113 -3.83 1.22 3.87
CA HIS A 113 -4.03 2.62 3.54
C HIS A 113 -2.94 3.52 4.17
N PHE A 114 -1.70 3.03 4.22
CA PHE A 114 -0.55 3.78 4.71
C PHE A 114 0.28 4.39 3.58
N SER A 115 0.96 5.49 3.89
CA SER A 115 2.10 5.94 3.10
C SER A 115 3.19 4.88 3.10
N PHE A 116 3.88 4.72 1.96
CA PHE A 116 5.07 3.87 1.82
C PHE A 116 6.24 4.28 2.72
N LEU A 117 6.17 5.43 3.40
CA LEU A 117 7.17 5.87 4.39
C LEU A 117 6.88 5.38 5.81
N THR A 118 5.70 4.80 6.02
CA THR A 118 5.23 4.38 7.34
C THR A 118 5.97 3.14 7.83
N ARG A 119 6.09 3.01 9.15
CA ARG A 119 6.45 1.76 9.82
C ARG A 119 5.45 1.48 10.92
N VAL A 120 5.20 0.20 11.20
CA VAL A 120 4.25 -0.20 12.24
C VAL A 120 4.95 -0.26 13.59
N PRO A 121 4.63 0.61 14.57
CA PRO A 121 5.27 0.55 15.88
C PRO A 121 4.87 -0.72 16.63
N ILE A 122 5.81 -1.28 17.40
CA ILE A 122 5.58 -2.45 18.26
C ILE A 122 6.16 -2.22 19.68
N PRO A 123 5.59 -2.84 20.72
CA PRO A 123 6.03 -2.62 22.10
C PRO A 123 7.31 -3.39 22.49
N PHE A 124 7.85 -4.22 21.60
CA PHE A 124 9.04 -5.04 21.81
C PHE A 124 10.10 -4.78 20.73
N SER A 125 11.31 -5.34 20.91
CA SER A 125 12.39 -5.23 19.92
C SER A 125 12.34 -6.40 18.95
N TYR A 126 12.34 -6.12 17.65
CA TYR A 126 12.48 -7.10 16.58
C TYR A 126 13.57 -6.62 15.61
N GLN A 127 14.57 -7.47 15.35
CA GLN A 127 15.73 -7.12 14.50
C GLN A 127 16.38 -5.77 14.87
N GLY A 128 16.48 -5.47 16.17
CA GLY A 128 17.07 -4.24 16.69
C GLY A 128 16.20 -2.99 16.55
N ARG A 129 14.93 -3.13 16.17
CA ARG A 129 13.98 -2.01 15.98
C ARG A 129 12.71 -2.21 16.81
N ARG A 130 12.03 -1.12 17.12
CA ARG A 130 10.69 -1.12 17.74
C ARG A 130 9.59 -0.83 16.71
N SER A 131 9.80 -1.30 15.49
CA SER A 131 8.84 -1.18 14.40
C SER A 131 9.01 -2.29 13.38
N LEU A 132 7.91 -2.63 12.70
CA LEU A 132 7.84 -3.61 11.62
C LEU A 132 7.79 -2.91 10.26
N SER A 133 8.27 -3.61 9.23
CA SER A 133 8.15 -3.19 7.84
C SER A 133 6.73 -3.41 7.36
N THR A 134 6.24 -2.52 6.51
CA THR A 134 5.00 -2.65 5.73
C THR A 134 5.20 -3.60 4.54
N MET A 135 4.14 -3.84 3.77
CA MET A 135 4.16 -4.77 2.62
C MET A 135 5.19 -4.39 1.55
N TYR A 136 5.36 -3.08 1.29
CA TYR A 136 6.14 -2.62 0.14
C TYR A 136 7.28 -1.66 0.52
N GLY A 137 6.99 -0.64 1.32
CA GLY A 137 7.87 0.49 1.54
C GLY A 137 8.28 1.20 0.23
N PRO A 138 9.24 2.13 0.27
CA PRO A 138 9.63 2.89 -0.92
C PRO A 138 10.27 2.03 -2.00
N GLY A 139 11.02 0.99 -1.59
CA GLY A 139 11.65 0.05 -2.52
C GLY A 139 10.64 -0.82 -3.27
N GLY A 140 9.59 -1.29 -2.57
CA GLY A 140 8.49 -2.04 -3.19
C GLY A 140 7.69 -1.19 -4.16
N LEU A 141 7.39 0.07 -3.82
CA LEU A 141 6.77 1.03 -4.73
C LEU A 141 7.57 1.18 -6.03
N ALA A 142 8.88 1.43 -5.91
CA ALA A 142 9.76 1.57 -7.08
C ALA A 142 9.76 0.28 -7.95
N ALA A 143 9.77 -0.89 -7.32
CA ALA A 143 9.71 -2.17 -8.03
C ALA A 143 8.38 -2.38 -8.76
N ILE A 144 7.25 -2.01 -8.14
CA ILE A 144 5.90 -2.10 -8.74
C ILE A 144 5.82 -1.19 -9.97
N VAL A 145 6.20 0.09 -9.83
CA VAL A 145 6.18 1.06 -10.94
C VAL A 145 7.10 0.59 -12.08
N SER A 146 8.31 0.14 -11.75
CA SER A 146 9.25 -0.38 -12.75
C SER A 146 8.68 -1.59 -13.50
N ALA A 147 8.06 -2.54 -12.79
CA ALA A 147 7.44 -3.70 -13.40
C ALA A 147 6.24 -3.32 -14.29
N ALA A 148 5.44 -2.34 -13.89
CA ALA A 148 4.31 -1.85 -14.66
C ALA A 148 4.75 -1.24 -15.99
N VAL A 149 5.76 -0.36 -15.95
CA VAL A 149 6.35 0.27 -17.14
C VAL A 149 7.01 -0.76 -18.05
N ALA A 150 7.75 -1.72 -17.49
CA ALA A 150 8.44 -2.74 -18.28
C ALA A 150 7.49 -3.76 -18.93
N ALA A 151 6.36 -4.06 -18.28
CA ALA A 151 5.41 -5.07 -18.77
C ALA A 151 4.38 -4.53 -19.77
N SER A 152 4.27 -3.21 -19.94
CA SER A 152 3.16 -2.58 -20.67
C SER A 152 3.66 -1.66 -21.80
N PRO A 153 2.88 -1.48 -22.89
CA PRO A 153 3.23 -0.52 -23.93
C PRO A 153 3.39 0.92 -23.40
N PRO A 154 4.22 1.77 -24.03
CA PRO A 154 4.34 3.18 -23.65
C PRO A 154 2.98 3.90 -23.58
N GLY A 155 2.74 4.67 -22.52
CA GLY A 155 1.50 5.42 -22.32
C GLY A 155 0.26 4.59 -21.96
N SER A 156 0.41 3.29 -21.70
CA SER A 156 -0.70 2.40 -21.31
C SER A 156 -0.86 2.22 -19.81
N VAL A 157 0.03 2.81 -19.00
CA VAL A 157 0.02 2.73 -17.53
C VAL A 157 -0.34 4.08 -16.94
N SER A 158 -1.24 4.08 -15.96
CA SER A 158 -1.49 5.23 -15.08
C SER A 158 -1.51 4.78 -13.62
N CYS A 159 -1.16 5.68 -12.71
CA CYS A 159 -1.10 5.40 -11.28
C CYS A 159 -1.75 6.52 -10.49
N THR A 160 -2.42 6.16 -9.40
CA THR A 160 -2.87 7.06 -8.34
C THR A 160 -2.12 6.68 -7.07
N LEU A 161 -1.38 7.63 -6.48
CA LEU A 161 -0.83 7.45 -5.13
C LEU A 161 -1.92 7.81 -4.13
N GLU A 162 -2.40 6.83 -3.39
CA GLU A 162 -3.46 7.00 -2.41
C GLU A 162 -2.88 7.22 -1.02
N ILE A 163 -3.19 8.38 -0.43
CA ILE A 163 -2.69 8.77 0.88
C ILE A 163 -3.90 8.91 1.81
N HIS A 164 -4.02 7.98 2.74
CA HIS A 164 -5.09 7.95 3.72
C HIS A 164 -4.49 8.14 5.12
N GLN A 165 -3.95 9.34 5.35
CA GLN A 165 -3.33 9.66 6.62
C GLN A 165 -4.41 9.99 7.68
N ALA A 166 -4.21 9.49 8.90
CA ALA A 166 -5.04 9.83 10.06
C ALA A 166 -4.98 11.34 10.38
N GLU A 167 -6.00 11.87 11.07
CA GLU A 167 -6.01 13.27 11.52
C GLU A 167 -4.75 13.62 12.33
N GLY A 168 -4.17 14.79 12.04
CA GLY A 168 -3.00 15.31 12.75
C GLY A 168 -2.96 16.83 12.77
N ARG A 169 -2.04 17.37 13.57
CA ARG A 169 -1.77 18.81 13.70
C ARG A 169 -0.27 19.02 13.76
N LEU A 170 0.23 20.00 13.01
CA LEU A 170 1.57 20.54 13.18
C LEU A 170 1.50 22.01 13.54
N PRO A 171 2.34 22.49 14.48
CA PRO A 171 2.47 23.92 14.74
C PRO A 171 2.77 24.69 13.46
N LEU A 172 2.25 25.92 13.34
CA LEU A 172 2.41 26.77 12.15
C LEU A 172 3.85 27.25 11.91
N ALA A 173 4.74 27.08 12.90
CA ALA A 173 6.15 27.45 12.82
C ALA A 173 6.38 28.86 12.23
N ASP A 174 7.15 28.98 11.15
CA ASP A 174 7.48 30.21 10.45
C ASP A 174 6.28 30.90 9.79
N ALA A 175 5.17 30.19 9.58
CA ALA A 175 3.92 30.76 9.08
C ALA A 175 3.01 31.32 10.19
N ALA A 176 3.36 31.19 11.48
CA ALA A 176 2.50 31.60 12.59
C ALA A 176 2.07 33.08 12.54
N TRP A 177 2.92 33.97 12.01
CA TRP A 177 2.63 35.39 11.91
C TRP A 177 1.42 35.70 11.00
N LEU A 178 1.17 34.87 9.98
CA LEU A 178 0.01 34.99 9.07
C LEU A 178 -1.32 34.84 9.82
N PHE A 179 -1.31 34.10 10.94
CA PHE A 179 -2.50 33.75 11.72
C PHE A 179 -2.55 34.49 13.06
N SER A 180 -1.76 35.55 13.23
CA SER A 180 -1.63 36.32 14.49
C SER A 180 -2.93 36.93 15.01
N HIS A 181 -3.93 37.10 14.15
CA HIS A 181 -5.26 37.63 14.50
C HIS A 181 -6.30 36.54 14.79
N TRP A 182 -5.94 35.26 14.66
CA TRP A 182 -6.85 34.13 14.86
C TRP A 182 -6.79 33.66 16.32
N ARG A 183 -7.96 33.40 16.91
CA ARG A 183 -8.04 32.84 18.28
C ARG A 183 -7.91 31.32 18.31
N ASP A 184 -8.23 30.67 17.20
CA ASP A 184 -8.11 29.22 17.02
C ASP A 184 -7.40 28.92 15.69
N THR A 185 -6.22 28.31 15.79
CA THR A 185 -5.35 27.93 14.67
C THR A 185 -5.55 26.48 14.24
N THR A 186 -6.48 25.74 14.83
CA THR A 186 -6.63 24.29 14.64
C THR A 186 -6.71 23.89 13.16
N ASN A 187 -7.50 24.58 12.35
CA ASN A 187 -7.60 24.27 10.91
C ASN A 187 -6.31 24.58 10.14
N ALA A 188 -5.63 25.67 10.50
CA ALA A 188 -4.35 26.02 9.88
C ALA A 188 -3.27 24.97 10.22
N GLU A 189 -3.25 24.48 11.46
CA GLU A 189 -2.32 23.43 11.91
C GLU A 189 -2.63 22.06 11.30
N ARG A 190 -3.92 21.74 11.10
CA ARG A 190 -4.36 20.55 10.34
C ARG A 190 -3.93 20.63 8.88
N MET A 191 -4.05 21.81 8.26
CA MET A 191 -3.56 22.03 6.90
C MET A 191 -2.03 21.90 6.85
N ASN A 192 -1.31 22.46 7.83
CA ASN A 192 0.14 22.34 7.90
C ASN A 192 0.59 20.88 8.04
N TYR A 193 -0.12 20.09 8.84
CA TYR A 193 0.07 18.64 8.90
C TYR A 193 -0.12 17.97 7.54
N TRP A 194 -1.22 18.24 6.85
CA TRP A 194 -1.46 17.71 5.50
C TRP A 194 -0.39 18.11 4.49
N LEU A 195 0.10 19.36 4.54
CA LEU A 195 1.19 19.81 3.66
C LEU A 195 2.48 19.03 3.94
N SER A 196 2.81 18.74 5.20
CA SER A 196 3.95 17.88 5.55
C SER A 196 3.80 16.49 4.96
N VAL A 197 2.63 15.88 5.12
CA VAL A 197 2.32 14.54 4.60
C VAL A 197 2.46 14.51 3.06
N LEU A 198 1.90 15.49 2.36
CA LEU A 198 2.03 15.61 0.90
C LEU A 198 3.49 15.81 0.49
N SER A 199 4.24 16.65 1.20
CA SER A 199 5.65 16.93 0.91
C SER A 199 6.53 15.69 1.11
N GLU A 200 6.28 14.91 2.16
CA GLU A 200 6.98 13.65 2.41
C GLU A 200 6.67 12.63 1.30
N ASN A 201 5.41 12.46 0.92
CA ASN A 201 5.03 11.54 -0.14
C ASN A 201 5.50 12.00 -1.53
N ALA A 202 5.68 13.30 -1.76
CA ALA A 202 6.29 13.80 -2.99
C ALA A 202 7.72 13.28 -3.20
N LEU A 203 8.44 12.93 -2.13
CA LEU A 203 9.77 12.29 -2.23
C LEU A 203 9.71 10.89 -2.85
N LEU A 204 8.54 10.23 -2.83
CA LEU A 204 8.32 8.92 -3.44
C LEU A 204 8.17 8.99 -4.96
N LEU A 205 7.99 10.20 -5.51
CA LEU A 205 7.97 10.45 -6.95
C LEU A 205 9.42 10.72 -7.38
N PRO A 206 10.18 9.74 -7.90
CA PRO A 206 11.44 10.08 -8.56
C PRO A 206 11.12 11.08 -9.67
N GLY A 207 11.90 12.16 -9.72
CA GLY A 207 11.64 13.38 -10.48
C GLY A 207 10.77 13.19 -11.71
N ALA A 208 9.56 13.76 -11.66
CA ALA A 208 8.79 14.07 -12.85
C ALA A 208 9.62 15.05 -13.70
N ALA A 209 10.46 14.52 -14.57
CA ALA A 209 11.20 15.23 -15.60
C ALA A 209 11.34 14.30 -16.81
#